data_AF-A0A6M2DTN9-F1
#
_entry.id   AF-A0A6M2DTN9-F1
#
_cell.length_a   1.000
_cell.length_b   1.000
_cell.length_c   1.000
_cell.angle_alpha   90.00
_cell.angle_beta   90.00
_cell.angle_gamma   90.00
#
_symmetry.space_group_name_H-M   'P 1'
#
loop_
_entity.id
_entity.type
_entity.pdbx_description
1 polymer ?
#
loop_
_entity_poly.entity_id
_entity_poly.type
_entity_poly.pdbx_seq_one_letter_code
_entity_poly.pdbx_strand_id
1 'polypeptide(L)' 'MEKLKFTFQVKQTIDEKSNYVAITSIATEVDKNFFIPEDYQSVAFHKHILTLKQYAIVKNTLKKRYQTRSVWIKATE' A
#
# COMPACT_ATOMS: atom_id res chain seq x y z
N MET A 1 12.96 -9.34 -11.03
CA MET A 1 12.13 -8.13 -10.96
C MET A 1 12.87 -7.15 -10.09
N GLU A 2 13.26 -5.98 -10.60
CA GLU A 2 14.10 -5.07 -9.81
C GLU A 2 13.27 -4.26 -8.81
N LYS A 3 12.02 -3.94 -9.17
CA LYS A 3 11.07 -3.20 -8.33
C LYS A 3 9.63 -3.59 -8.61
N LEU A 4 8.79 -3.38 -7.60
CA LEU A 4 7.34 -3.56 -7.64
C LEU A 4 6.68 -2.24 -7.26
N LYS A 5 5.58 -1.89 -7.93
CA LYS A 5 4.78 -0.70 -7.65
C LYS A 5 3.64 -1.07 -6.73
N PHE A 6 3.70 -0.61 -5.49
CA PHE A 6 2.66 -0.82 -4.49
C PHE A 6 1.69 0.36 -4.52
N THR A 7 0.39 0.06 -4.61
CA THR A 7 -0.68 1.06 -4.53
C THR A 7 -1.28 1.06 -3.13
N PHE A 8 -1.13 2.19 -2.44
CA PHE A 8 -1.65 2.41 -1.10
C PHE A 8 -2.92 3.26 -1.17
N GLN A 9 -3.93 2.93 -0.38
CA GLN A 9 -5.18 3.68 -0.28
C GLN A 9 -5.62 3.83 1.17
N VAL A 10 -6.21 4.98 1.52
CA VAL A 10 -6.90 5.14 2.82
C VAL A 10 -8.31 4.57 2.70
N LYS A 11 -8.57 3.45 3.38
CA LYS A 11 -9.89 2.81 3.48
C LYS A 11 -10.52 3.05 4.85
N GLN A 12 -11.85 2.99 4.91
CA GLN A 12 -12.57 2.99 6.17
C GLN A 12 -12.61 1.57 6.74
N THR A 13 -12.52 1.48 8.06
CA THR A 13 -12.83 0.24 8.77
C THR A 13 -14.33 -0.08 8.65
N ILE A 14 -14.70 -1.35 8.85
CA ILE A 14 -16.10 -1.82 8.73
C ILE A 14 -17.03 -1.07 9.69
N ASP A 15 -16.52 -0.64 10.83
CA ASP A 15 -17.26 0.16 11.82
C ASP A 15 -17.36 1.65 11.44
N GLU A 16 -16.82 2.08 10.28
CA GLU A 16 -16.80 3.44 9.70
C GLU A 16 -16.18 4.55 10.55
N LYS A 17 -15.83 4.25 11.81
CA LYS A 17 -15.28 5.17 12.80
C LYS A 17 -13.83 5.51 12.52
N SER A 18 -13.07 4.58 11.98
CA SER A 18 -11.63 4.71 11.78
C SER A 18 -11.25 4.57 10.31
N ASN A 19 -10.04 5.06 9.98
CA ASN A 19 -9.43 4.84 8.68
C ASN A 19 -8.17 4.01 8.86
N TYR A 20 -7.85 3.17 7.88
CA TYR A 20 -6.58 2.46 7.83
C TYR A 20 -5.94 2.60 6.45
N VAL A 21 -4.62 2.42 6.39
CA VAL A 21 -3.89 2.38 5.13
C VAL A 21 -3.90 0.95 4.61
N ALA A 22 -4.37 0.79 3.38
CA ALA A 22 -4.49 -0.49 2.68
C ALA A 22 -3.50 -0.53 1.51
N ILE A 23 -2.95 -1.70 1.21
CA ILE A 23 -2.27 -1.99 -0.06
C ILE A 23 -3.29 -2.70 -0.94
N THR A 24 -3.73 -2.07 -2.03
CA THR A 24 -4.82 -2.59 -2.87
C THR A 24 -4.31 -3.36 -4.07
N SER A 25 -3.16 -2.96 -4.62
CA SER A 25 -2.55 -3.66 -5.74
C SER A 25 -1.02 -3.56 -5.73
N ILE A 26 -0.41 -4.53 -6.41
CA ILE A 26 1.01 -4.59 -6.70
C ILE A 26 1.16 -4.74 -8.20
N ALA A 27 1.81 -3.78 -8.84
CA ALA A 27 2.14 -3.83 -10.26
C ALA A 27 3.63 -4.13 -10.48
N THR A 28 3.92 -4.88 -11.53
CA THR A 28 5.30 -5.16 -11.99
C THR A 28 5.73 -4.12 -13.02
N GLU A 29 7.02 -4.10 -13.35
CA GLU A 29 7.56 -3.27 -14.44
C GLU A 29 7.05 -3.69 -15.82
N VAL A 30 6.52 -4.90 -15.94
CA VAL A 30 5.98 -5.48 -17.18
C VAL A 30 4.45 -5.33 -17.23
N ASP A 31 3.91 -4.31 -16.57
CA ASP A 31 2.48 -3.96 -16.50
C ASP A 31 1.52 -5.06 -16.00
N LYS A 32 2.03 -6.16 -15.43
CA LYS A 32 1.18 -7.11 -14.70
C LYS A 32 0.74 -6.49 -13.38
N ASN A 33 -0.56 -6.47 -13.12
CA ASN A 33 -1.16 -5.94 -11.91
C ASN A 33 -1.82 -7.06 -11.10
N PHE A 34 -1.49 -7.13 -9.81
CA PHE A 34 -2.00 -8.11 -8.87
C PHE A 34 -2.82 -7.40 -7.80
N PHE A 35 -4.09 -7.76 -7.68
CA PHE A 35 -4.97 -7.22 -6.64
C PHE A 35 -4.84 -8.04 -5.37
N ILE A 36 -4.76 -7.35 -4.23
CA ILE A 36 -4.71 -8.00 -2.92
C ILE A 36 -6.15 -8.22 -2.43
N PRO A 37 -6.53 -9.43 -1.97
CA PRO A 37 -7.86 -9.67 -1.42
C PRO A 37 -8.09 -8.82 -0.17
N GLU A 38 -9.33 -8.35 0.05
CA GLU A 38 -9.65 -7.34 1.07
C GLU A 38 -9.16 -7.69 2.48
N ASP A 39 -9.28 -8.96 2.86
CA ASP A 39 -8.83 -9.50 4.15
C ASP A 39 -7.33 -9.32 4.41
N TYR A 40 -6.53 -9.16 3.35
CA TYR A 40 -5.07 -9.02 3.42
C TYR A 40 -4.56 -7.63 3.03
N GLN A 41 -5.47 -6.68 2.75
CA GLN A 41 -5.06 -5.35 2.28
C GLN A 41 -4.48 -4.47 3.38
N SER A 42 -4.85 -4.68 4.65
CA SER A 42 -4.37 -3.82 5.74
C SER A 42 -2.84 -3.82 5.80
N VAL A 43 -2.24 -2.61 5.77
CA VAL A 43 -0.78 -2.45 5.81
C VAL A 43 -0.15 -3.05 7.08
N ALA A 44 -0.94 -3.25 8.14
CA ALA A 44 -0.51 -3.90 9.37
C ALA A 44 0.00 -5.34 9.15
N PHE A 45 -0.49 -6.02 8.09
CA PHE A 45 -0.02 -7.36 7.72
C PHE A 45 1.34 -7.34 7.00
N HIS A 46 1.78 -6.19 6.51
CA HIS A 46 2.96 -6.04 5.66
C HIS A 46 4.13 -5.43 6.43
N LYS A 47 4.62 -6.14 7.45
CA LYS A 47 5.63 -5.66 8.41
C LYS A 47 6.88 -5.08 7.76
N HIS A 48 7.38 -5.71 6.70
CA HIS A 48 8.56 -5.23 5.98
C HIS A 48 8.29 -3.90 5.26
N ILE A 49 7.09 -3.68 4.73
CA ILE A 49 6.73 -2.41 4.08
C ILE A 49 6.71 -1.27 5.09
N LEU A 50 6.26 -1.53 6.33
CA LEU A 50 6.20 -0.52 7.39
C LEU A 50 7.58 0.03 7.77
N THR A 51 8.65 -0.75 7.60
CA THR A 51 10.02 -0.32 7.92
C THR A 51 10.68 0.51 6.82
N LEU A 52 10.06 0.59 5.64
CA LEU A 52 10.63 1.29 4.48
C LEU A 52 10.47 2.81 4.58
N LYS A 53 11.53 3.55 4.23
CA LYS A 53 11.49 5.03 4.13
C LYS A 53 10.43 5.50 3.14
N GLN A 54 10.24 4.76 2.05
CA GLN A 54 9.22 5.01 1.02
C GLN A 54 7.82 5.01 1.65
N TYR A 55 7.54 4.05 2.54
CA TYR A 55 6.26 3.97 3.23
C TYR A 55 6.04 5.14 4.19
N ALA A 56 7.06 5.57 4.94
CA ALA A 56 6.95 6.75 5.80
C ALA A 56 6.54 8.01 5.00
N ILE A 57 7.10 8.18 3.80
CA ILE A 57 6.74 9.25 2.88
C ILE A 57 5.30 9.10 2.37
N VAL A 58 4.86 7.89 2.04
CA VAL A 58 3.46 7.62 1.65
C VAL A 58 2.50 7.96 2.78
N LYS A 59 2.76 7.48 3.99
CA LYS A 59 1.93 7.73 5.17
C LYS A 59 1.75 9.23 5.42
N ASN A 60 2.82 10.03 5.27
CA ASN A 60 2.75 11.48 5.42
C ASN A 60 1.91 12.19 4.35
N THR A 61 1.77 11.59 3.16
CA THR A 61 0.94 12.14 2.08
C THR A 61 -0.52 11.69 2.11
N LEU A 62 -0.80 10.51 2.65
CA LEU A 62 -2.13 9.96 2.76
C LEU A 62 -2.84 10.51 4.00
N LYS A 63 -3.37 11.74 3.88
CA LYS A 63 -4.01 12.46 5.00
C LYS A 63 -5.53 12.41 4.97
N LYS A 64 -6.14 12.19 3.79
CA LYS A 64 -7.61 12.18 3.63
C LYS A 64 -8.13 10.80 3.23
N ARG A 65 -9.40 10.54 3.54
CA ARG A 65 -10.13 9.34 3.10
C ARG A 65 -10.07 9.19 1.58
N TYR A 66 -9.99 7.95 1.12
CA TYR A 66 -9.95 7.58 -0.30
C TYR A 66 -8.75 8.10 -1.10
N GLN A 67 -7.79 8.77 -0.44
CA GLN A 67 -6.55 9.11 -1.11
C GLN A 67 -5.77 7.84 -1.44
N THR A 68 -5.21 7.85 -2.65
CA THR A 68 -4.42 6.75 -3.19
C THR A 68 -3.05 7.27 -3.58
N ARG A 69 -2.01 6.49 -3.34
CA ARG A 69 -0.65 6.77 -3.79
C ARG A 69 0.07 5.49 -4.17
N SER A 70 0.71 5.50 -5.32
CA SER A 70 1.57 4.40 -5.75
C SER A 70 3.05 4.75 -5.63
N VAL A 71 3.87 3.79 -5.25
CA VAL A 71 5.32 3.94 -5.13
C VAL A 71 6.02 2.66 -5.56
N TRP A 72 7.16 2.84 -6.21
CA TRP A 72 8.07 1.77 -6.55
C TRP A 72 8.95 1.40 -5.35
N ILE A 73 8.98 0.11 -5.02
CA ILE A 73 9.76 -0.48 -3.94
C ILE A 73 10.60 -1.60 -4.55
N LYS A 74 11.90 -1.63 -4.26
CA LYS A 74 12.78 -2.72 -4.70
C LYS A 74 12.40 -4.01 -3.97
N ALA A 75 12.27 -5.12 -4.70
CA ALA A 75 11.79 -6.39 -4.15
C ALA A 75 12.87 -7.18 -3.38
N THR A 76 14.13 -6.73 -3.45
CA THR A 76 15.30 -7.33 -2.80
C THR A 76 16.34 -6.24 -2.53
N GLU A 77 17.15 -6.43 -1.48
CA GLU A 77 18.48 -5.81 -1.36
C GLU A 77 19.44 -6.39 -2.41
#